data_AF-A0A3B0MST0-F1
#
_entry.id   AF-A0A3B0MST0-F1
#
_cell.length_a   1.000
_cell.length_b   1.000
_cell.length_c   1.000
_cell.angle_alpha   90.00
_cell.angle_beta   90.00
_cell.angle_gamma   90.00
#
_symmetry.space_group_name_H-M   'P 1'
#
loop_
_entity.id
_entity.type
_entity.pdbx_description
1 polymer ?
#
loop_
_entity_poly.entity_id
_entity_poly.type
_entity_poly.pdbx_seq_one_letter_code
_entity_poly.pdbx_strand_id
1 'polypeptide(L)'
;MTGVNYLEYTGTTGHYQTTRKTVSGKIVILAAHAVETVKILLMSNGGRGIANGSGQLGCNLMDHLCYLGYGLNTVQGFPYRGPRSGSGIESLRDGPFRKHRSAWRVDVGNVGWEWSDDDPLTSARDFIFGDNNSRLNPDCAQLFGSALVERVNTFNTRMMRLCYLVEQEPQATNKITLSDHYVEKLGLPRPKVNYSVTGSEYTLRGIVAAQQATDLIFKKIGANPFFPGSGMNYSQFIDEPGYPGIEFVLDG
;
A
#
# COMPACT_ATOMS: atom_id res chain seq x y z
N MET A 1 -15.04 -14.14 -31.09
CA MET A 1 -13.57 -14.19 -30.92
C MET A 1 -13.07 -15.43 -31.63
N THR A 2 -12.06 -15.31 -32.51
CA THR A 2 -11.60 -16.40 -33.39
C THR A 2 -10.36 -17.14 -32.85
N GLY A 3 -9.70 -16.60 -31.85
CA GLY A 3 -8.55 -17.19 -31.17
C GLY A 3 -7.90 -16.22 -30.19
N VAL A 4 -6.97 -16.71 -29.38
CA VAL A 4 -6.14 -15.92 -28.48
C VAL A 4 -4.71 -15.90 -29.01
N ASN A 5 -4.21 -14.71 -29.32
CA ASN A 5 -2.82 -14.52 -29.70
C ASN A 5 -1.96 -14.35 -28.46
N TYR A 6 -0.86 -15.09 -28.40
CA TYR A 6 0.11 -14.98 -27.32
C TYR A 6 1.54 -14.94 -27.88
N LEU A 7 2.46 -14.42 -27.07
CA LEU A 7 3.89 -14.45 -27.35
C LEU A 7 4.49 -15.61 -26.57
N GLU A 8 5.02 -16.59 -27.29
CA GLU A 8 5.97 -17.53 -26.71
C GLU A 8 7.34 -16.85 -26.69
N TYR A 9 8.03 -16.90 -25.56
CA TYR A 9 9.33 -16.25 -25.42
C TYR A 9 10.37 -17.19 -24.80
N THR A 10 11.62 -17.05 -25.25
CA THR A 10 12.80 -17.75 -24.73
C THR A 10 13.93 -16.75 -24.48
N GLY A 11 14.96 -17.15 -23.73
CA GLY A 11 16.14 -16.32 -23.46
C GLY A 11 16.32 -15.96 -21.98
N THR A 12 17.08 -14.90 -21.73
CA THR A 12 17.42 -14.43 -20.38
C THR A 12 16.80 -13.07 -20.07
N THR A 13 16.75 -12.69 -18.79
CA THR A 13 16.18 -11.42 -18.36
C THR A 13 16.81 -10.22 -19.10
N GLY A 14 16.02 -9.54 -19.95
CA GLY A 14 16.53 -8.44 -20.78
C GLY A 14 16.74 -8.78 -22.25
N HIS A 15 16.86 -10.06 -22.61
CA HIS A 15 17.19 -10.52 -23.94
C HIS A 15 16.26 -11.67 -24.33
N TYR A 16 15.04 -11.31 -24.74
CA TYR A 16 14.01 -12.27 -25.12
C TYR A 16 13.87 -12.38 -26.64
N GLN A 17 13.81 -13.60 -27.14
CA GLN A 17 13.32 -13.90 -28.48
C GLN A 17 11.84 -14.23 -28.37
N THR A 18 11.00 -13.66 -29.23
CA THR A 18 9.54 -13.86 -29.17
C THR A 18 9.02 -14.43 -30.48
N THR A 19 8.09 -15.37 -30.37
CA THR A 19 7.33 -15.92 -31.49
C THR A 19 5.84 -15.77 -31.20
N ARG A 20 5.09 -15.20 -32.16
CA ARG A 20 3.64 -15.07 -32.02
C ARG A 20 2.95 -16.39 -32.37
N LYS A 21 2.08 -16.85 -31.49
CA LYS A 21 1.25 -18.04 -31.67
C LYS A 21 -0.22 -17.71 -31.45
N THR A 22 -1.09 -18.59 -31.93
CA THR A 22 -2.54 -18.48 -31.75
C THR A 22 -3.08 -19.81 -31.24
N VAL A 23 -3.92 -19.75 -30.23
CA VAL A 23 -4.71 -20.90 -29.75
C VAL A 23 -6.20 -20.61 -29.91
N SER A 24 -6.99 -21.62 -30.27
CA SER A 24 -8.45 -21.53 -30.35
C SER A 24 -9.10 -22.37 -29.26
N GLY A 25 -10.30 -21.97 -28.84
CA GLY A 25 -11.07 -22.66 -27.82
C GLY A 25 -12.52 -22.23 -27.87
N LYS A 26 -13.41 -23.09 -27.36
CA LYS A 26 -14.86 -22.79 -27.27
C LYS A 26 -15.15 -21.68 -26.25
N ILE A 27 -14.36 -21.66 -25.17
CA ILE A 27 -14.46 -20.72 -24.05
C ILE A 27 -13.06 -20.19 -23.77
N VAL A 28 -12.95 -18.90 -23.50
CA VAL A 28 -11.71 -18.27 -23.03
C VAL A 28 -12.01 -17.53 -21.75
N ILE A 29 -11.19 -17.79 -20.74
CA ILE A 29 -11.25 -17.16 -19.43
C ILE A 29 -10.00 -16.31 -19.28
N LEU A 30 -10.19 -15.03 -18.96
CA LEU A 30 -9.09 -14.11 -18.70
C LEU A 30 -8.93 -13.96 -17.18
N ALA A 31 -7.78 -14.37 -16.66
CA ALA A 31 -7.46 -14.38 -15.23
C ALA A 31 -6.07 -13.80 -14.94
N ALA A 32 -5.70 -12.74 -15.67
CA ALA A 32 -4.39 -12.10 -15.60
C ALA A 32 -4.39 -10.91 -14.64
N HIS A 33 -4.90 -11.08 -13.42
CA HIS A 33 -5.09 -10.03 -12.39
C HIS A 33 -5.78 -8.73 -12.89
N ALA A 34 -5.97 -7.73 -12.01
CA ALA A 34 -6.75 -6.54 -12.35
C ALA A 34 -6.13 -5.68 -13.49
N VAL A 35 -4.80 -5.64 -13.57
CA VAL A 35 -4.08 -4.76 -14.51
C VAL A 35 -3.85 -5.42 -15.87
N GLU A 36 -3.25 -6.61 -15.90
CA GLU A 36 -2.92 -7.25 -17.18
C GLU A 36 -4.17 -7.75 -17.90
N THR A 37 -5.25 -8.11 -17.18
CA THR A 37 -6.57 -8.36 -17.79
C THR A 37 -7.04 -7.16 -18.62
N VAL A 38 -6.99 -5.95 -18.05
CA VAL A 38 -7.39 -4.73 -18.77
C VAL A 38 -6.47 -4.47 -19.96
N LYS A 39 -5.15 -4.57 -19.75
CA LYS A 39 -4.17 -4.37 -20.83
C LYS A 39 -4.41 -5.33 -22.00
N ILE A 40 -4.60 -6.63 -21.74
CA ILE A 40 -4.89 -7.63 -22.78
C ILE A 40 -6.17 -7.28 -23.54
N LEU A 41 -7.24 -6.90 -22.84
CA LEU A 41 -8.50 -6.53 -23.47
C LEU A 41 -8.37 -5.26 -24.32
N LEU A 42 -7.61 -4.26 -23.88
CA LEU A 42 -7.35 -3.03 -24.64
C LEU A 42 -6.47 -3.27 -25.87
N MET A 43 -5.46 -4.14 -25.78
CA MET A 43 -4.57 -4.50 -26.90
C MET A 43 -5.23 -5.39 -27.96
N SER A 44 -6.33 -6.05 -27.61
CA SER A 44 -7.02 -6.99 -28.47
C SER A 44 -7.66 -6.33 -29.69
N ASN A 45 -8.05 -7.14 -30.68
CA ASN A 45 -8.71 -6.69 -31.92
C ASN A 45 -7.88 -5.64 -32.70
N GLY A 46 -6.56 -5.86 -32.79
CA GLY A 46 -5.64 -4.94 -33.47
C GLY A 46 -5.51 -3.58 -32.77
N GLY A 47 -5.55 -3.57 -31.43
CA GLY A 47 -5.48 -2.34 -30.63
C GLY A 47 -6.79 -1.56 -30.52
N ARG A 48 -7.89 -2.03 -31.13
CA ARG A 48 -9.23 -1.43 -30.97
C ARG A 48 -9.91 -1.78 -29.64
N GLY A 49 -9.35 -2.73 -28.91
CA GLY A 49 -9.91 -3.27 -27.69
C GLY A 49 -11.09 -4.22 -27.92
N ILE A 50 -11.43 -4.98 -26.88
CA ILE A 50 -12.65 -5.81 -26.80
C ILE A 50 -13.28 -5.63 -25.41
N ALA A 51 -14.54 -6.06 -25.26
CA ALA A 51 -15.28 -6.05 -23.98
C ALA A 51 -15.43 -4.65 -23.34
N ASN A 52 -15.41 -3.58 -24.13
CA ASN A 52 -15.58 -2.21 -23.65
C ASN A 52 -16.90 -1.54 -24.11
N GLY A 53 -17.97 -2.32 -24.28
CA GLY A 53 -19.27 -1.79 -24.75
C GLY A 53 -19.89 -0.75 -23.80
N SER A 54 -19.55 -0.80 -22.51
CA SER A 54 -19.98 0.17 -21.49
C SER A 54 -19.05 1.38 -21.34
N GLY A 55 -17.89 1.39 -21.99
CA GLY A 55 -16.84 2.38 -21.76
C GLY A 55 -16.11 2.26 -20.42
N GLN A 56 -16.43 1.23 -19.61
CA GLN A 56 -15.88 1.05 -18.24
C GLN A 56 -14.59 0.22 -18.19
N LEU A 57 -14.12 -0.34 -19.31
CA LEU A 57 -12.89 -1.14 -19.29
C LEU A 57 -11.72 -0.29 -18.80
N GLY A 58 -11.10 -0.77 -17.72
CA GLY A 58 -9.97 -0.12 -17.08
C GLY A 58 -10.35 0.99 -16.10
N CYS A 59 -11.59 1.47 -16.07
CA CYS A 59 -12.05 2.47 -15.11
C CYS A 59 -12.31 1.84 -13.73
N ASN A 60 -12.48 2.70 -12.71
CA ASN A 60 -12.82 2.31 -11.34
C ASN A 60 -11.75 1.42 -10.69
N LEU A 61 -10.47 1.66 -11.04
CA LEU A 61 -9.38 1.01 -10.34
C LEU A 61 -9.45 1.40 -8.86
N MET A 62 -9.54 0.39 -8.01
CA MET A 62 -9.54 0.54 -6.55
C MET A 62 -8.38 -0.25 -5.96
N ASP A 63 -7.82 0.28 -4.88
CA ASP A 63 -6.92 -0.43 -3.99
C ASP A 63 -7.18 0.02 -2.55
N HIS A 64 -6.61 -0.68 -1.57
CA HIS A 64 -6.67 -0.24 -0.18
C HIS A 64 -5.62 0.84 0.06
N LEU A 65 -6.09 2.04 0.39
CA LEU A 65 -5.18 3.03 0.97
C LEU A 65 -4.77 2.58 2.36
N CYS A 66 -3.46 2.56 2.59
CA CYS A 66 -2.90 2.10 3.84
C CYS A 66 -2.46 3.29 4.68
N TYR A 67 -3.12 3.47 5.82
CA TYR A 67 -2.60 4.33 6.89
C TYR A 67 -1.79 3.47 7.87
N LEU A 68 -0.58 3.92 8.22
CA LEU A 68 0.31 3.21 9.14
C LEU A 68 0.47 4.00 10.43
N GLY A 69 -0.05 3.45 11.52
CA GLY A 69 0.26 3.91 12.88
C GLY A 69 1.38 3.07 13.46
N TYR A 70 2.50 3.66 13.87
CA TYR A 70 3.63 2.90 14.39
C TYR A 70 4.34 3.63 15.54
N GLY A 71 4.92 2.84 16.44
CA GLY A 71 5.48 3.35 17.68
C GLY A 71 6.14 2.27 18.51
N LEU A 72 6.63 2.67 19.68
CA LEU A 72 7.26 1.79 20.65
C LEU A 72 6.27 1.49 21.77
N ASN A 73 6.01 0.21 22.00
CA ASN A 73 5.28 -0.26 23.16
C ASN A 73 6.10 -0.04 24.44
N THR A 74 5.44 0.01 25.60
CA THR A 74 6.10 0.11 26.92
C THR A 74 6.66 -1.24 27.38
N VAL A 75 6.08 -2.33 26.87
CA VAL A 75 6.49 -3.71 27.13
C VAL A 75 7.06 -4.37 25.88
N GLN A 76 7.90 -5.39 26.05
CA GLN A 76 8.49 -6.14 24.94
C GLN A 76 7.43 -7.07 24.30
N GLY A 77 7.19 -6.87 23.01
CA GLY A 77 6.30 -7.71 22.18
C GLY A 77 7.04 -8.70 21.27
N PHE A 78 8.36 -8.53 21.11
CA PHE A 78 9.22 -9.36 20.27
C PHE A 78 8.66 -9.63 18.85
N PRO A 79 8.44 -8.56 18.05
CA PRO A 79 8.10 -8.74 16.64
C PRO A 79 9.21 -9.50 15.89
N TYR A 80 8.95 -9.85 14.64
CA TYR A 80 9.80 -10.67 13.76
C TYR A 80 9.82 -12.17 14.11
N ARG A 81 8.84 -12.64 14.89
CA ARG A 81 8.72 -14.04 15.30
C ARG A 81 7.39 -14.63 14.82
N GLY A 82 7.44 -15.45 13.77
CA GLY A 82 6.26 -16.04 13.16
C GLY A 82 5.80 -15.29 11.91
N PRO A 83 4.51 -15.39 11.51
CA PRO A 83 4.01 -14.76 10.30
C PRO A 83 4.05 -13.23 10.40
N ARG A 84 4.09 -12.54 9.25
CA ARG A 84 4.18 -11.07 9.19
C ARG A 84 2.98 -10.36 9.82
N SER A 85 1.82 -11.00 9.77
CA SER A 85 0.56 -10.58 10.37
C SER A 85 0.07 -11.72 11.25
N GLY A 86 -0.17 -11.42 12.52
CA GLY A 86 -0.63 -12.41 13.50
C GLY A 86 -2.09 -12.23 13.93
N SER A 87 -2.63 -11.02 13.81
CA SER A 87 -3.99 -10.68 14.27
C SER A 87 -4.50 -9.41 13.61
N GLY A 88 -5.80 -9.12 13.78
CA GLY A 88 -6.40 -7.89 13.27
C GLY A 88 -7.60 -7.41 14.08
N ILE A 89 -7.96 -6.15 13.88
CA ILE A 89 -9.17 -5.52 14.43
C ILE A 89 -10.15 -5.34 13.27
N GLU A 90 -11.27 -6.05 13.33
CA GLU A 90 -12.18 -6.20 12.19
C GLU A 90 -13.54 -5.49 12.42
N SER A 91 -13.76 -4.90 13.60
CA SER A 91 -15.04 -4.31 14.02
C SER A 91 -15.49 -3.10 13.20
N LEU A 92 -14.58 -2.47 12.45
CA LEU A 92 -14.85 -1.25 11.65
C LEU A 92 -14.92 -1.52 10.14
N ARG A 93 -15.16 -2.78 9.78
CA ARG A 93 -15.46 -3.21 8.40
C ARG A 93 -16.86 -2.84 7.94
N ASP A 94 -17.79 -2.62 8.87
CA ASP A 94 -19.16 -2.25 8.53
C ASP A 94 -19.85 -1.43 9.62
N GLY A 95 -20.87 -0.67 9.24
CA GLY A 95 -21.68 0.13 10.16
C GLY A 95 -22.31 1.36 9.50
N PRO A 96 -23.25 2.04 10.18
CA PRO A 96 -23.92 3.24 9.65
C PRO A 96 -22.95 4.36 9.20
N PHE A 97 -21.76 4.44 9.81
CA PHE A 97 -20.72 5.40 9.46
C PHE A 97 -20.24 5.29 8.00
N ARG A 98 -20.45 4.15 7.33
CA ARG A 98 -20.10 3.96 5.90
C ARG A 98 -20.94 4.79 4.93
N LYS A 99 -21.91 5.55 5.44
CA LYS A 99 -22.56 6.62 4.67
C LYS A 99 -21.70 7.90 4.60
N HIS A 100 -20.68 8.01 5.45
CA HIS A 100 -19.93 9.25 5.67
C HIS A 100 -18.43 9.08 5.51
N ARG A 101 -17.86 7.90 5.78
CA ARG A 101 -16.42 7.62 5.61
C ARG A 101 -16.15 6.16 5.28
N SER A 102 -14.99 5.89 4.69
CA SER A 102 -14.53 4.53 4.41
C SER A 102 -14.49 3.64 5.65
N ALA A 103 -14.87 2.38 5.44
CA ALA A 103 -14.56 1.30 6.34
C ALA A 103 -13.08 0.96 6.30
N TRP A 104 -12.61 0.30 7.35
CA TRP A 104 -11.26 -0.23 7.40
C TRP A 104 -11.16 -1.42 8.33
N ARG A 105 -10.15 -2.25 8.08
CA ARG A 105 -9.67 -3.26 9.01
C ARG A 105 -8.25 -2.94 9.41
N VAL A 106 -7.87 -3.36 10.61
CA VAL A 106 -6.52 -3.17 11.13
C VAL A 106 -5.77 -4.49 11.06
N ASP A 107 -4.59 -4.47 10.47
CA ASP A 107 -3.56 -5.48 10.63
C ASP A 107 -2.61 -5.09 11.76
N VAL A 108 -2.47 -5.96 12.76
CA VAL A 108 -1.45 -5.79 13.81
C VAL A 108 -0.18 -6.48 13.32
N GLY A 109 0.77 -5.65 12.88
CA GLY A 109 2.00 -6.10 12.25
C GLY A 109 2.95 -6.77 13.23
N ASN A 110 3.55 -7.88 12.80
CA ASN A 110 4.56 -8.64 13.54
C ASN A 110 5.95 -8.52 12.88
N VAL A 111 6.20 -7.41 12.18
CA VAL A 111 7.45 -7.12 11.46
C VAL A 111 8.02 -5.75 11.85
N GLY A 112 7.81 -5.36 13.11
CA GLY A 112 8.25 -4.06 13.63
C GLY A 112 7.86 -2.91 12.70
N TRP A 113 8.84 -2.14 12.25
CA TRP A 113 8.63 -0.96 11.40
C TRP A 113 9.08 -1.15 9.94
N GLU A 114 9.18 -2.39 9.44
CA GLU A 114 9.64 -2.70 8.07
C GLU A 114 8.96 -1.84 6.98
N TRP A 115 7.64 -1.69 7.01
CA TRP A 115 6.94 -0.87 6.01
C TRP A 115 6.97 0.64 6.34
N SER A 116 7.08 0.97 7.63
CA SER A 116 7.01 2.35 8.09
C SER A 116 8.34 3.09 7.93
N ASP A 117 9.47 2.39 8.08
CA ASP A 117 10.81 2.99 8.15
C ASP A 117 11.93 2.05 7.67
N ASP A 118 11.62 0.96 6.96
CA ASP A 118 12.61 -0.06 6.51
C ASP A 118 13.42 -0.70 7.66
N ASP A 119 12.85 -0.71 8.88
CA ASP A 119 13.48 -1.30 10.06
C ASP A 119 13.28 -2.84 10.07
N PRO A 120 14.26 -3.67 10.50
CA PRO A 120 15.46 -3.38 11.29
C PRO A 120 16.68 -2.89 10.54
N LEU A 121 16.58 -2.69 9.21
CA LEU A 121 17.75 -2.31 8.44
C LEU A 121 18.18 -0.87 8.75
N THR A 122 17.24 0.07 8.83
CA THR A 122 17.54 1.48 9.10
C THR A 122 18.21 1.69 10.45
N SER A 123 17.61 1.26 11.57
CA SER A 123 18.22 1.45 12.90
C SER A 123 19.52 0.67 13.08
N ALA A 124 19.64 -0.54 12.55
CA ALA A 124 20.89 -1.30 12.63
C ALA A 124 22.02 -0.58 11.89
N ARG A 125 21.75 -0.05 10.69
CA ARG A 125 22.74 0.72 9.91
C ARG A 125 23.17 1.99 10.62
N ASP A 126 22.22 2.70 11.22
CA ASP A 126 22.51 3.90 12.02
C ASP A 126 23.55 3.62 13.11
N PHE A 127 23.38 2.56 13.90
CA PHE A 127 24.34 2.22 14.95
C PHE A 127 25.64 1.60 14.42
N ILE A 128 25.65 1.00 13.23
CA ILE A 128 26.88 0.48 12.62
C ILE A 128 27.74 1.63 12.07
N PHE A 129 27.12 2.59 11.39
CA PHE A 129 27.82 3.65 10.67
C PHE A 129 27.88 4.99 11.42
N GLY A 130 27.14 5.14 12.52
CA GLY A 130 27.04 6.41 13.26
C GLY A 130 26.12 7.41 12.57
N ASP A 131 25.08 6.92 11.89
CA ASP A 131 24.04 7.74 11.28
C ASP A 131 22.81 7.82 12.22
N ASN A 132 21.80 8.60 11.82
CA ASN A 132 20.56 8.78 12.58
C ASN A 132 19.31 8.87 11.69
N ASN A 133 19.23 8.06 10.63
CA ASN A 133 18.10 8.03 9.71
C ASN A 133 16.80 7.56 10.41
N SER A 134 16.91 6.53 11.25
CA SER A 134 15.83 6.00 12.10
C SER A 134 15.44 6.93 13.24
N ARG A 135 16.29 7.92 13.56
CA ARG A 135 16.13 8.85 14.71
C ARG A 135 16.24 8.20 16.08
N LEU A 136 16.61 6.92 16.13
CA LEU A 136 16.87 6.17 17.36
C LEU A 136 18.33 6.31 17.85
N ASN A 137 19.20 6.94 17.05
CA ASN A 137 20.62 7.16 17.32
C ASN A 137 21.00 8.66 17.31
N PRO A 138 20.38 9.51 18.14
CA PRO A 138 20.57 10.97 18.09
C PRO A 138 22.02 11.43 18.31
N ASP A 139 22.81 10.62 19.02
CA ASP A 139 24.21 10.90 19.32
C ASP A 139 25.18 10.37 18.25
N CYS A 140 24.66 9.83 17.14
CA CYS A 140 25.46 9.24 16.06
C CYS A 140 26.45 8.18 16.57
N ALA A 141 26.05 7.39 17.57
CA ALA A 141 26.89 6.39 18.18
C ALA A 141 27.24 5.29 17.16
N GLN A 142 28.50 4.88 17.14
CA GLN A 142 28.98 3.71 16.40
C GLN A 142 29.21 2.56 17.37
N LEU A 143 28.47 1.47 17.19
CA LEU A 143 28.47 0.32 18.06
C LEU A 143 28.79 -0.95 17.27
N PHE A 144 29.37 -1.93 17.95
CA PHE A 144 29.68 -3.25 17.41
C PHE A 144 29.50 -4.32 18.49
N GLY A 145 29.49 -5.59 18.07
CA GLY A 145 29.40 -6.72 19.00
C GLY A 145 28.15 -6.69 19.88
N SER A 146 28.30 -7.03 21.17
CA SER A 146 27.20 -7.09 22.12
C SER A 146 26.53 -5.73 22.35
N ALA A 147 27.31 -4.64 22.35
CA ALA A 147 26.76 -3.29 22.55
C ALA A 147 25.77 -2.90 21.44
N LEU A 148 26.07 -3.25 20.18
CA LEU A 148 25.15 -3.05 19.06
C LEU A 148 23.87 -3.88 19.23
N VAL A 149 24.01 -5.16 19.56
CA VAL A 149 22.88 -6.09 19.76
C VAL A 149 21.97 -5.60 20.88
N GLU A 150 22.54 -5.24 22.02
CA GLU A 150 21.80 -4.71 23.17
C GLU A 150 21.06 -3.42 22.80
N ARG A 151 21.74 -2.48 22.13
CA ARG A 151 21.16 -1.21 21.74
C ARG A 151 19.98 -1.38 20.79
N VAL A 152 20.15 -2.14 19.70
CA VAL A 152 19.07 -2.39 18.73
C VAL A 152 17.89 -3.11 19.39
N ASN A 153 18.18 -4.08 20.27
CA ASN A 153 17.13 -4.79 21.01
C ASN A 153 16.33 -3.91 21.98
N THR A 154 16.87 -2.76 22.41
CA THR A 154 16.08 -1.82 23.21
C THR A 154 14.86 -1.32 22.43
N PHE A 155 14.92 -1.19 21.11
CA PHE A 155 13.80 -0.70 20.31
C PHE A 155 13.06 -1.84 19.59
N ASN A 156 13.79 -2.73 18.90
CA ASN A 156 13.20 -3.76 18.04
C ASN A 156 12.24 -4.67 18.80
N THR A 157 12.53 -4.98 20.06
CA THR A 157 11.67 -5.83 20.89
C THR A 157 10.34 -5.16 21.28
N ARG A 158 10.24 -3.83 21.11
CA ARG A 158 9.07 -3.01 21.46
C ARG A 158 8.39 -2.37 20.26
N MET A 159 8.92 -2.55 19.05
CA MET A 159 8.32 -1.99 17.85
C MET A 159 6.94 -2.60 17.60
N MET A 160 5.98 -1.72 17.34
CA MET A 160 4.64 -2.10 16.94
C MET A 160 4.17 -1.25 15.76
N ARG A 161 3.32 -1.84 14.91
CA ARG A 161 2.70 -1.20 13.77
C ARG A 161 1.25 -1.68 13.63
N LEU A 162 0.35 -0.73 13.41
CA LEU A 162 -1.02 -0.92 12.99
C LEU A 162 -1.14 -0.47 11.54
N CYS A 163 -1.55 -1.36 10.64
CA CYS A 163 -1.83 -1.04 9.25
C CYS A 163 -3.34 -1.04 9.02
N TYR A 164 -3.88 0.10 8.59
CA TYR A 164 -5.30 0.27 8.33
C TYR A 164 -5.52 0.15 6.83
N LEU A 165 -6.22 -0.91 6.41
CA LEU A 165 -6.61 -1.09 5.02
C LEU A 165 -7.93 -0.35 4.80
N VAL A 166 -7.84 0.87 4.28
CA VAL A 166 -8.98 1.77 4.08
C VAL A 166 -9.64 1.48 2.74
N GLU A 167 -10.96 1.27 2.79
CA GLU A 167 -11.81 1.11 1.61
C GLU A 167 -11.72 2.33 0.69
N GLN A 168 -11.82 2.10 -0.61
CA GLN A 168 -11.94 3.14 -1.62
C GLN A 168 -13.22 2.95 -2.43
N GLU A 169 -13.96 4.03 -2.67
CA GLU A 169 -15.10 4.02 -3.59
C GLU A 169 -14.65 4.05 -5.07
N PRO A 170 -15.44 3.48 -6.00
CA PRO A 170 -15.06 3.46 -7.40
C PRO A 170 -15.03 4.88 -7.99
N GLN A 171 -13.90 5.23 -8.60
CA GLN A 171 -13.75 6.48 -9.34
C GLN A 171 -13.44 6.20 -10.80
N ALA A 172 -14.28 6.70 -11.71
CA ALA A 172 -14.09 6.48 -13.14
C ALA A 172 -12.78 7.08 -13.69
N THR A 173 -12.26 8.11 -13.01
CA THR A 173 -10.95 8.73 -13.29
C THR A 173 -9.78 7.81 -12.93
N ASN A 174 -9.93 6.93 -11.94
CA ASN A 174 -8.93 5.93 -11.61
C ASN A 174 -8.97 4.84 -12.67
N LYS A 175 -8.01 4.90 -13.58
CA LYS A 175 -8.08 4.22 -14.86
C LYS A 175 -6.77 3.60 -15.31
N ILE A 176 -6.86 2.40 -15.83
CA ILE A 176 -5.78 1.72 -16.54
C ILE A 176 -5.99 1.92 -18.04
N THR A 177 -4.97 2.42 -18.71
CA THR A 177 -4.89 2.53 -20.17
C THR A 177 -3.59 1.90 -20.66
N LEU A 178 -3.36 1.92 -21.98
CA LEU A 178 -2.08 1.57 -22.56
C LEU A 178 -1.17 2.80 -22.60
N SER A 179 0.13 2.58 -22.37
CA SER A 179 1.15 3.60 -22.62
C SER A 179 1.36 3.79 -24.12
N ASP A 180 1.48 5.05 -24.53
CA ASP A 180 1.84 5.53 -25.86
C ASP A 180 3.36 5.67 -26.06
N HIS A 181 4.11 5.78 -24.96
CA HIS A 181 5.56 6.02 -24.99
C HIS A 181 6.40 4.83 -24.55
N TYR A 182 5.89 4.04 -23.61
CA TYR A 182 6.68 2.99 -22.96
C TYR A 182 6.22 1.60 -23.38
N VAL A 183 7.16 0.83 -23.90
CA VAL A 183 7.00 -0.60 -24.20
C VAL A 183 7.78 -1.44 -23.19
N GLU A 184 7.27 -2.63 -22.92
CA GLU A 184 7.99 -3.64 -22.15
C GLU A 184 9.00 -4.39 -23.03
N LYS A 185 9.84 -5.22 -22.41
CA LYS A 185 10.90 -5.96 -23.09
C LYS A 185 10.42 -6.98 -24.13
N LEU A 186 9.12 -7.31 -24.12
CA LEU A 186 8.46 -8.15 -25.12
C LEU A 186 7.85 -7.34 -26.28
N GLY A 187 8.07 -6.02 -26.32
CA GLY A 187 7.57 -5.13 -27.38
C GLY A 187 6.09 -4.78 -27.26
N LEU A 188 5.45 -5.05 -26.11
CA LEU A 188 4.06 -4.70 -25.84
C LEU A 188 3.98 -3.37 -25.07
N PRO A 189 2.90 -2.57 -25.19
CA PRO A 189 2.74 -1.35 -24.41
C PRO A 189 2.66 -1.66 -22.91
N ARG A 190 3.33 -0.85 -22.08
CA ARG A 190 3.18 -0.96 -20.61
C ARG A 190 1.79 -0.48 -20.18
N PRO A 191 1.22 -1.02 -19.08
CA PRO A 191 0.02 -0.43 -18.50
C PRO A 191 0.34 0.99 -17.99
N LYS A 192 -0.53 1.94 -18.30
CA LYS A 192 -0.51 3.31 -17.77
C LYS A 192 -1.62 3.42 -16.74
N VAL A 193 -1.24 3.72 -15.51
CA VAL A 193 -2.19 3.87 -14.39
C VAL A 193 -2.38 5.35 -14.13
N ASN A 194 -3.62 5.83 -14.28
CA ASN A 194 -4.06 7.10 -13.72
C ASN A 194 -4.76 6.80 -12.39
N TYR A 195 -4.24 7.31 -11.28
CA TYR A 195 -4.78 7.02 -9.97
C TYR A 195 -4.67 8.25 -9.09
N SER A 196 -5.78 8.62 -8.47
CA SER A 196 -5.84 9.65 -7.45
C SER A 196 -6.87 9.29 -6.39
N VAL A 197 -6.67 9.84 -5.19
CA VAL A 197 -7.62 9.77 -4.08
C VAL A 197 -8.04 11.14 -3.60
N THR A 198 -7.48 12.20 -4.22
CA THR A 198 -7.78 13.60 -3.90
C THR A 198 -9.25 13.94 -4.16
N GLY A 199 -9.89 13.29 -5.14
CA GLY A 199 -11.33 13.47 -5.38
C GLY A 199 -12.23 12.73 -4.38
N SER A 200 -11.67 11.97 -3.43
CA SER A 200 -12.41 11.11 -2.52
C SER A 200 -12.55 11.70 -1.11
N GLU A 201 -13.58 12.48 -0.87
CA GLU A 201 -13.86 12.89 0.51
C GLU A 201 -14.15 11.69 1.42
N TYR A 202 -14.89 10.69 0.89
CA TYR A 202 -15.25 9.46 1.60
C TYR A 202 -14.01 8.68 2.09
N THR A 203 -13.03 8.45 1.19
CA THR A 203 -11.82 7.71 1.51
C THR A 203 -10.86 8.50 2.40
N LEU A 204 -10.71 9.81 2.14
CA LEU A 204 -9.87 10.67 2.96
C LEU A 204 -10.39 10.77 4.41
N ARG A 205 -11.71 10.88 4.61
CA ARG A 205 -12.32 10.79 5.94
C ARG A 205 -12.03 9.45 6.63
N GLY A 206 -11.91 8.36 5.88
CA GLY A 206 -11.50 7.05 6.39
C GLY A 206 -10.07 7.03 6.93
N ILE A 207 -9.13 7.68 6.23
CA ILE A 207 -7.73 7.82 6.66
C ILE A 207 -7.63 8.65 7.94
N VAL A 208 -8.39 9.75 8.03
CA VAL A 208 -8.44 10.57 9.25
C VAL A 208 -8.97 9.77 10.44
N ALA A 209 -10.05 8.99 10.24
CA ALA A 209 -10.57 8.11 11.28
C ALA A 209 -9.55 7.03 11.72
N ALA A 210 -8.73 6.52 10.80
CA ALA A 210 -7.65 5.58 11.10
C ALA A 210 -6.52 6.20 11.95
N GLN A 211 -6.17 7.47 11.68
CA GLN A 211 -5.24 8.22 12.52
C GLN A 211 -5.80 8.42 13.93
N GLN A 212 -7.04 8.89 14.06
CA GLN A 212 -7.68 9.10 15.37
C GLN A 212 -7.75 7.79 16.18
N ALA A 213 -8.08 6.68 15.52
CA ALA A 213 -8.09 5.36 16.15
C ALA A 213 -6.69 4.95 16.65
N THR A 214 -5.64 5.24 15.87
CA THR A 214 -4.25 5.00 16.28
C THR A 214 -3.89 5.79 17.53
N ASP A 215 -4.19 7.08 17.55
CA ASP A 215 -3.89 7.96 18.68
C ASP A 215 -4.58 7.45 19.96
N LEU A 216 -5.84 7.04 19.86
CA LEU A 216 -6.58 6.44 20.98
C LEU A 216 -5.97 5.12 21.44
N ILE A 217 -5.65 4.20 20.52
CA ILE A 217 -5.05 2.91 20.87
C ILE A 217 -3.71 3.13 21.56
N PHE A 218 -2.86 3.99 21.02
CA PHE A 218 -1.52 4.24 21.56
C PHE A 218 -1.62 4.88 22.94
N LYS A 219 -2.51 5.86 23.12
CA LYS A 219 -2.80 6.45 24.44
C LYS A 219 -3.28 5.40 25.44
N LYS A 220 -4.14 4.46 25.02
CA LYS A 220 -4.70 3.42 25.91
C LYS A 220 -3.67 2.38 26.34
N ILE A 221 -2.75 2.00 25.46
CA ILE A 221 -1.69 1.02 25.77
C ILE A 221 -0.41 1.68 26.30
N GLY A 222 -0.37 3.02 26.36
CA GLY A 222 0.79 3.80 26.77
C GLY A 222 1.95 3.75 25.76
N ALA A 223 1.70 3.35 24.52
CA ALA A 223 2.74 3.31 23.50
C ALA A 223 3.18 4.73 23.14
N ASN A 224 4.49 4.88 22.92
CA ASN A 224 5.06 6.13 22.44
C ASN A 224 4.91 6.15 20.91
N PRO A 225 4.04 7.01 20.36
CA PRO A 225 3.97 7.16 18.91
C PRO A 225 5.31 7.65 18.39
N PHE A 226 5.78 7.03 17.31
CA PHE A 226 6.94 7.52 16.60
C PHE A 226 6.43 8.32 15.41
N PHE A 227 6.29 9.65 15.58
CA PHE A 227 5.96 10.58 14.49
C PHE A 227 7.20 11.38 14.09
N PRO A 228 8.05 10.82 13.22
CA PRO A 228 9.27 11.46 12.83
C PRO A 228 9.00 12.56 11.78
N GLY A 229 8.76 13.80 12.22
CA GLY A 229 9.16 15.05 11.55
C GLY A 229 8.78 15.28 10.07
N SER A 230 7.72 14.64 9.58
CA SER A 230 6.86 15.28 8.59
C SER A 230 5.58 15.63 9.34
N GLY A 231 5.08 16.84 9.16
CA GLY A 231 3.78 17.26 9.67
C GLY A 231 2.62 16.50 9.02
N MET A 232 2.75 15.20 8.72
CA MET A 232 1.64 14.37 8.25
C MET A 232 0.72 14.03 9.42
N ASN A 233 0.20 15.08 10.03
CA ASN A 233 -1.13 15.06 10.55
C ASN A 233 -2.02 14.96 9.32
N TYR A 234 -2.67 13.81 9.08
CA TYR A 234 -3.55 13.67 7.92
C TYR A 234 -4.82 14.52 8.08
N SER A 235 -5.04 15.15 9.25
CA SER A 235 -5.94 16.30 9.35
C SER A 235 -5.46 17.52 8.56
N GLN A 236 -4.25 17.54 8.00
CA GLN A 236 -3.78 18.60 7.10
C GLN A 236 -4.13 18.36 5.63
N PHE A 237 -4.57 17.16 5.23
CA PHE A 237 -5.32 17.00 3.98
C PHE A 237 -6.62 17.82 4.00
N ILE A 238 -7.06 18.23 5.19
CA ILE A 238 -8.24 19.04 5.45
C ILE A 238 -7.88 20.55 5.56
N ASP A 239 -6.60 20.91 5.69
CA ASP A 239 -6.10 22.30 5.79
C ASP A 239 -5.35 22.78 4.52
N GLU A 240 -5.18 21.93 3.50
CA GLU A 240 -4.73 22.37 2.18
C GLU A 240 -5.85 23.18 1.47
N PRO A 241 -5.54 24.32 0.81
CA PRO A 241 -6.55 25.13 0.13
C PRO A 241 -7.28 24.31 -0.94
N GLY A 242 -8.55 23.99 -0.68
CA GLY A 242 -9.40 23.22 -1.60
C GLY A 242 -10.11 22.01 -1.00
N TYR A 243 -9.79 21.61 0.24
CA TYR A 243 -10.49 20.52 0.93
C TYR A 243 -11.36 21.03 2.08
N PRO A 244 -12.59 20.50 2.26
CA PRO A 244 -13.45 20.91 3.34
C PRO A 244 -12.92 20.43 4.70
N GLY A 245 -12.74 21.39 5.61
CA GLY A 245 -12.65 21.23 7.07
C GLY A 245 -13.66 20.22 7.63
N ILE A 246 -13.28 18.97 7.88
CA ILE A 246 -14.21 17.98 8.45
C ILE A 246 -13.69 17.50 9.79
N GLU A 247 -14.32 17.98 10.84
CA GLU A 247 -14.23 17.42 12.18
C GLU A 247 -14.98 16.08 12.20
N PHE A 248 -14.29 14.99 12.55
CA PHE A 248 -14.90 13.67 12.71
C PHE A 248 -14.77 13.23 14.17
N VAL A 249 -15.90 12.90 14.79
CA VAL A 249 -15.94 12.21 16.09
C VAL A 249 -16.03 10.72 15.79
N LEU A 250 -15.21 9.91 16.45
CA LEU A 250 -15.35 8.46 16.37
C LEU A 250 -16.71 8.06 16.94
N ASP A 251 -17.62 7.61 16.08
CA ASP A 251 -18.87 6.98 16.50
C ASP A 251 -18.53 5.61 17.13
N GLY A 252 -18.49 5.55 18.46
CA GLY A 252 -18.23 4.35 19.26
C GLY A 252 -17.81 4.66 20.69
#